data_AF-A0AAW4KW67-F1
#
_entry.id   AF-A0AAW4KW67-F1
#
_cell.length_a   1.000
_cell.length_b   1.000
_cell.length_c   1.000
_cell.angle_alpha   90.00
_cell.angle_beta   90.00
_cell.angle_gamma   90.00
#
_symmetry.space_group_name_H-M   'P 1'
#
loop_
_entity.id
_entity.type
_entity.pdbx_description
1 polymer ?
#
loop_
_entity_poly.entity_id
_entity_poly.type
_entity_poly.pdbx_seq_one_letter_code
_entity_poly.pdbx_strand_id
1 'polypeptide(L)' 'MLYAKALSIGDEIGFFSPSSPATAFAPNRFQRAKAYLKAQGFELVE' A
#
# COMPACT_ATOMS: atom_id res chain seq x y z
N MET A 1 -18.93 11.81 15.56
CA MET A 1 -18.45 10.75 14.64
C MET A 1 -16.96 10.95 14.44
N LEU A 2 -16.18 9.88 14.38
CA LEU A 2 -14.74 9.93 14.17
C LEU A 2 -14.46 9.83 12.66
N TYR A 3 -13.73 10.81 12.11
CA TYR A 3 -13.35 10.83 10.70
C TYR A 3 -11.84 10.92 10.57
N ALA A 4 -11.30 10.14 9.64
CA ALA A 4 -9.90 10.25 9.25
C ALA A 4 -9.68 11.52 8.42
N LYS A 5 -8.42 11.96 8.33
CA LYS A 5 -8.01 13.03 7.41
C LYS A 5 -8.11 12.55 5.97
N ALA A 6 -8.30 13.48 5.05
CA ALA A 6 -8.25 13.19 3.62
C ALA A 6 -6.83 12.81 3.19
N LEU A 7 -6.72 11.88 2.23
CA LEU A 7 -5.44 11.44 1.65
C LEU A 7 -4.89 12.52 0.70
N SER A 8 -3.58 12.75 0.77
CA SER A 8 -2.83 13.66 -0.08
C SER A 8 -1.68 12.94 -0.80
N ILE A 9 -1.28 13.44 -1.97
CA ILE A 9 -0.08 12.94 -2.65
C ILE A 9 1.14 13.20 -1.74
N GLY A 10 2.03 12.22 -1.63
CA GLY A 10 3.16 12.24 -0.70
C GLY A 10 2.89 11.58 0.64
N ASP A 11 1.64 11.26 0.97
CA ASP A 11 1.32 10.52 2.19
C ASP A 11 1.89 9.09 2.16
N GLU A 12 2.17 8.58 3.35
CA GLU A 12 2.60 7.20 3.57
C GLU A 12 1.39 6.25 3.68
N ILE A 13 1.46 5.12 2.99
CA ILE A 13 0.46 4.05 3.06
C ILE A 13 1.11 2.83 3.71
N GLY A 14 0.70 2.54 4.95
CA GLY A 14 0.99 1.28 5.62
C GLY A 14 0.01 0.18 5.19
N PHE A 15 0.52 -1.05 5.02
CA PHE A 15 -0.31 -2.21 4.68
C PHE A 15 0.11 -3.44 5.49
N PHE A 16 -0.82 -4.37 5.64
CA PHE A 16 -0.58 -5.61 6.38
C PHE A 16 -1.39 -6.76 5.78
N SER A 17 -0.98 -7.99 6.06
CA SER A 17 -1.66 -9.21 5.58
C SER A 17 -2.39 -9.87 6.75
N PRO A 18 -3.68 -9.55 7.00
CA PRO A 18 -4.41 -10.06 8.16
C PRO A 18 -4.84 -11.54 8.07
N SER A 19 -4.54 -12.22 6.96
CA SER A 19 -4.96 -13.59 6.72
C SER A 19 -3.96 -14.31 5.81
N SER A 20 -4.18 -14.32 4.49
CA SER A 20 -3.33 -15.05 3.55
C SER A 20 -2.02 -14.29 3.22
N PRO A 21 -0.85 -14.96 3.16
CA PRO A 21 0.44 -14.32 2.87
C PRO A 21 0.65 -14.04 1.37
N ALA A 22 -0.25 -13.26 0.77
CA ALA A 22 -0.25 -12.97 -0.67
C ALA A 22 0.99 -12.19 -1.13
N THR A 23 1.66 -11.48 -0.22
CA THR A 23 2.96 -10.86 -0.47
C THR A 23 4.03 -11.90 -0.83
N ALA A 24 3.90 -13.14 -0.35
CA ALA A 24 4.83 -14.24 -0.62
C ALA A 24 4.45 -15.06 -1.86
N PHE A 25 3.19 -15.51 -1.98
CA PHE A 25 2.80 -16.43 -3.08
C PHE A 25 2.33 -15.73 -4.36
N ALA A 26 2.04 -14.42 -4.32
CA ALA A 26 1.71 -13.62 -5.51
C ALA A 26 2.70 -12.45 -5.73
N PRO A 27 4.02 -12.72 -5.75
CA PRO A 27 5.05 -11.69 -5.69
C PRO A 27 4.99 -10.73 -6.88
N ASN A 28 4.70 -11.23 -8.09
CA ASN A 28 4.60 -10.41 -9.30
C ASN A 28 3.47 -9.38 -9.22
N ARG A 29 2.33 -9.76 -8.61
CA ARG A 29 1.20 -8.84 -8.43
C ARG A 29 1.50 -7.84 -7.31
N PHE A 30 2.11 -8.30 -6.22
CA PHE A 30 2.49 -7.44 -5.10
C PHE A 30 3.50 -6.35 -5.53
N GLN A 31 4.58 -6.73 -6.24
CA GLN A 31 5.57 -5.75 -6.71
C GLN A 31 4.98 -4.75 -7.71
N ARG A 32 4.10 -5.20 -8.61
CA ARG A 32 3.41 -4.29 -9.54
C ARG A 32 2.52 -3.28 -8.80
N ALA A 33 1.80 -3.71 -7.76
CA ALA A 33 0.98 -2.82 -6.95
C ALA A 33 1.84 -1.79 -6.20
N LYS A 34 2.98 -2.20 -5.62
CA LYS A 34 3.92 -1.28 -4.99
C LYS A 34 4.46 -0.25 -5.98
N ALA A 35 4.91 -0.69 -7.15
CA ALA A 35 5.40 0.19 -8.21
C ALA A 35 4.33 1.18 -8.68
N TYR A 36 3.09 0.74 -8.82
CA TYR A 36 1.97 1.60 -9.20
C TYR A 36 1.75 2.73 -8.19
N LEU A 37 1.62 2.44 -6.89
CA LEU A 37 1.38 3.46 -5.88
C LEU A 37 2.56 4.43 -5.71
N LYS A 38 3.80 3.92 -5.77
CA LYS A 38 5.00 4.77 -5.78
C LYS A 38 5.03 5.71 -6.99
N ALA A 39 4.64 5.23 -8.17
CA ALA A 39 4.55 6.07 -9.37
C ALA A 39 3.44 7.14 -9.29
N GLN A 40 2.41 6.95 -8.44
CA GLN A 40 1.40 7.96 -8.14
C GLN A 40 1.87 8.97 -7.07
N GLY A 41 3.08 8.82 -6.52
CA GLY A 41 3.66 9.74 -5.55
C GLY A 41 3.36 9.39 -4.09
N PHE A 42 3.01 8.15 -3.77
CA PHE A 42 2.84 7.70 -2.39
C PHE A 42 4.07 6.96 -1.88
N GLU A 43 4.37 7.12 -0.60
CA GLU A 43 5.36 6.32 0.10
C GLU A 43 4.70 5.08 0.71
N LEU A 44 5.45 3.98 0.77
CA LEU A 44 4.93 2.67 1.19
C LEU A 44 5.69 2.18 2.42
N VAL A 45 4.96 1.86 3.48
CA VAL A 45 5.50 1.33 4.74
C VAL A 45 5.13 -0.14 4.86
N GLU A 46 6.15 -1.00 4.94
CA GLU A 46 6.05 -2.45 5.12
C GLU A 46 6.08 -2.86 6.60
#